data_AF-A0A183HCT7-F1
#
_entry.id   AF-A0A183HCT7-F1
#
_cell.length_a   1.000
_cell.length_b   1.000
_cell.length_c   1.000
_cell.angle_alpha   90.00
_cell.angle_beta   90.00
_cell.angle_gamma   90.00
#
_symmetry.space_group_name_H-M   'P 1'
#
loop_
_entity.id
_entity.type
_entity.pdbx_description
1 polymer ?
#
loop_
_entity_poly.entity_id
_entity_poly.type
_entity_poly.pdbx_seq_one_letter_code
_entity_poly.pdbx_strand_id
1 'polypeptide(L)'
;MKGGEFSHLVVHLNCIEMNVSSDDCCEKDIPINTNDEVKMLAVLAQAREAVNVLVKVSEKNEKKMLFPEIDQLLHVQFVYKKPGTTHTGHILPHLLYEKGNTTVCLIMRDLDQSAKAKCDPDVDKQARLWAERLELEFGVTKDHVQKILTKRQLEREYHSYYDRRQLASAYDIFLVDVVVEKSVIRFCGKEFHKAKKIPLRVPIHPHKSLIKEIEKAYYTVTFPLFPFRTRT
;
A
#
# COMPACT_ATOMS: atom_id res chain seq x y z
N MET A 1 29.04 11.88 -22.63
CA MET A 1 28.60 10.99 -21.53
C MET A 1 27.18 10.57 -21.86
N LYS A 2 26.99 9.26 -22.05
CA LYS A 2 25.75 8.56 -22.44
C LYS A 2 24.67 8.87 -21.37
N GLY A 3 23.44 9.27 -21.69
CA GLY A 3 22.49 8.57 -22.55
C GLY A 3 21.84 7.46 -21.72
N GLY A 4 20.76 7.78 -21.00
CA GLY A 4 20.02 6.84 -20.15
C GLY A 4 18.58 7.30 -19.99
N GLU A 5 17.69 6.61 -20.71
CA GLU A 5 16.23 6.76 -20.68
C GLU A 5 15.69 6.48 -19.28
N PHE A 6 14.81 7.36 -18.77
CA PHE A 6 13.96 7.05 -17.64
C PHE A 6 12.51 7.15 -18.11
N SER A 7 11.89 5.98 -18.21
CA SER A 7 10.54 5.76 -18.71
C SER A 7 9.51 6.45 -17.81
N HIS A 8 8.84 7.43 -18.42
CA HIS A 8 7.73 8.19 -17.90
C HIS A 8 6.48 7.35 -17.70
N LEU A 9 5.69 7.74 -16.69
CA LEU A 9 4.42 7.13 -16.38
C LEU A 9 3.26 8.08 -16.66
N VAL A 10 2.85 8.11 -17.92
CA VAL A 10 1.68 8.83 -18.38
C VAL A 10 0.48 7.91 -18.20
N VAL A 11 -0.30 8.09 -17.14
CA VAL A 11 -1.60 7.41 -17.04
C VAL A 11 -2.57 8.12 -17.97
N HIS A 12 -2.74 7.56 -19.16
CA HIS A 12 -3.77 7.96 -20.11
C HIS A 12 -5.15 7.74 -19.47
N LEU A 13 -5.87 8.83 -19.20
CA LEU A 13 -7.31 8.80 -18.97
C LEU A 13 -8.00 8.38 -20.27
N ASN A 14 -8.17 7.08 -20.50
CA ASN A 14 -9.19 6.57 -21.39
C ASN A 14 -9.61 5.18 -20.91
N CYS A 15 -10.92 4.93 -20.90
CA CYS A 15 -11.64 3.75 -20.37
C CYS A 15 -11.97 3.76 -18.88
N ILE A 16 -12.96 4.59 -18.53
CA ILE A 16 -13.94 4.25 -17.48
C ILE A 16 -14.94 3.28 -18.13
N GLU A 17 -14.63 1.99 -18.15
CA GLU A 17 -15.65 0.94 -18.29
C GLU A 17 -15.60 0.06 -17.04
N MET A 18 -16.70 0.08 -16.30
CA MET A 18 -16.88 -0.69 -15.08
C MET A 18 -17.17 -2.13 -15.47
N ASN A 19 -16.20 -3.04 -15.26
CA ASN A 19 -16.47 -4.47 -15.19
C ASN A 19 -16.43 -4.89 -13.73
N VAL A 20 -17.62 -5.15 -13.18
CA VAL A 20 -17.82 -5.80 -11.88
C VAL A 20 -17.51 -7.28 -12.08
N SER A 21 -16.39 -7.74 -11.53
CA SER A 21 -16.09 -9.16 -11.32
C SER A 21 -16.15 -9.42 -9.83
N SER A 22 -17.26 -10.03 -9.41
CA SER A 22 -17.49 -10.56 -8.07
C SER A 22 -16.71 -11.85 -7.87
N ASP A 23 -15.85 -11.90 -6.85
CA ASP A 23 -15.38 -13.16 -6.24
C ASP A 23 -15.40 -13.02 -4.71
N ASP A 24 -16.17 -13.93 -4.10
CA ASP A 24 -16.65 -13.97 -2.72
C ASP A 24 -15.58 -13.91 -1.62
N CYS A 25 -15.90 -13.19 -0.53
CA CYS A 25 -16.06 -13.79 0.80
C CYS A 25 -16.66 -12.77 1.80
N CYS A 26 -17.91 -13.05 2.20
CA CYS A 26 -18.65 -12.49 3.34
C CYS A 26 -19.08 -11.01 3.25
N GLU A 27 -19.92 -10.69 2.27
CA GLU A 27 -20.77 -9.50 2.33
C GLU A 27 -22.01 -9.78 3.18
N LYS A 28 -22.25 -8.91 4.17
CA LYS A 28 -23.62 -8.67 4.63
C LYS A 28 -24.20 -7.67 3.64
N ASP A 29 -24.92 -8.17 2.66
CA ASP A 29 -25.63 -7.34 1.69
C ASP A 29 -26.64 -6.47 2.45
N ILE A 30 -26.33 -5.17 2.54
CA ILE A 30 -27.31 -4.16 2.93
C ILE A 30 -28.15 -3.92 1.68
N PRO A 31 -29.47 -4.16 1.70
CA PRO A 31 -30.32 -3.95 0.52
C PRO A 31 -30.30 -2.46 0.16
N ILE A 32 -29.73 -2.14 -1.00
CA ILE A 32 -29.65 -0.77 -1.52
C ILE A 32 -31.01 -0.42 -2.13
N ASN A 33 -31.65 0.65 -1.66
CA ASN A 33 -32.92 1.12 -2.20
C ASN A 33 -32.68 1.74 -3.60
N THR A 34 -33.62 1.54 -4.53
CA THR A 34 -33.61 2.11 -5.89
C THR A 34 -33.47 3.64 -5.92
N ASN A 35 -33.91 4.33 -4.86
CA ASN A 35 -33.73 5.77 -4.70
C ASN A 35 -32.26 6.19 -4.45
N ASP A 36 -31.43 5.29 -3.94
CA ASP A 36 -30.01 5.57 -3.67
C ASP A 36 -29.18 5.46 -4.94
N GLU A 37 -29.53 4.56 -5.87
CA GLU A 37 -28.85 4.42 -7.17
C GLU A 37 -28.97 5.69 -8.04
N VAL A 38 -30.16 6.29 -8.12
CA VAL A 38 -30.40 7.53 -8.88
C VAL A 38 -29.59 8.69 -8.29
N LYS A 39 -29.50 8.78 -6.95
CA LYS A 39 -28.67 9.78 -6.26
C LYS A 39 -27.19 9.55 -6.52
N MET A 40 -26.74 8.29 -6.51
CA MET A 40 -25.35 7.93 -6.79
C MET A 40 -24.94 8.33 -8.22
N LEU A 41 -25.80 8.10 -9.22
CA LEU A 41 -25.53 8.52 -10.60
C LEU A 41 -25.40 10.04 -10.75
N ALA A 42 -26.26 10.81 -10.07
CA ALA A 42 -26.16 12.27 -10.07
C ALA A 42 -24.85 12.76 -9.44
N VAL A 43 -24.44 12.14 -8.32
CA VAL A 43 -23.16 12.45 -7.66
C VAL A 43 -21.97 12.11 -8.57
N LEU A 44 -22.02 10.99 -9.32
CA LEU A 44 -20.97 10.63 -10.28
C LEU A 44 -20.84 11.64 -11.41
N ALA A 45 -21.95 12.17 -11.93
CA ALA A 45 -21.93 13.21 -12.96
C ALA A 45 -21.27 14.50 -12.44
N GLN A 46 -21.65 14.93 -11.23
CA GLN A 46 -21.04 16.10 -10.58
C GLN A 46 -19.54 15.90 -10.31
N ALA A 47 -19.14 14.70 -9.86
CA ALA A 47 -17.75 14.37 -9.63
C ALA A 47 -16.91 14.45 -10.92
N ARG A 48 -17.44 13.96 -12.04
CA ARG A 48 -16.77 14.05 -13.36
C ARG A 48 -16.56 15.51 -13.78
N GLU A 49 -17.58 16.35 -13.62
CA GLU A 49 -17.46 17.77 -13.93
C GLU A 49 -16.41 18.46 -13.05
N ALA A 50 -16.43 18.20 -11.74
CA ALA A 50 -15.45 18.74 -10.81
C ALA A 50 -14.01 18.34 -11.17
N VAL A 51 -13.78 17.06 -11.52
CA VAL A 51 -12.46 16.58 -11.96
C VAL A 51 -12.02 17.28 -13.26
N ASN A 52 -12.91 17.44 -14.24
CA ASN A 52 -12.60 18.13 -15.48
C ASN A 52 -12.23 19.61 -15.25
N VAL A 53 -12.90 20.28 -14.30
CA VAL A 53 -12.56 21.65 -13.90
C VAL A 53 -11.19 21.69 -13.20
N LEU A 54 -10.91 20.73 -12.31
CA LEU A 54 -9.63 20.60 -11.63
C LEU A 54 -8.46 20.44 -12.61
N VAL A 55 -8.60 19.57 -13.62
CA VAL A 55 -7.57 19.37 -14.66
C VAL A 55 -7.31 20.67 -15.45
N LYS A 56 -8.36 21.40 -15.83
CA LYS A 56 -8.21 22.71 -16.50
C LYS A 56 -7.53 23.75 -15.62
N VAL A 57 -7.71 23.67 -14.30
CA VAL A 57 -7.06 24.56 -13.33
C VAL A 57 -5.61 24.17 -13.11
N SER A 58 -5.27 22.88 -13.14
CA SER A 58 -3.87 22.45 -13.05
C SER A 58 -3.05 22.91 -14.25
N GLU A 59 -3.56 22.76 -15.47
CA GLU A 59 -2.89 23.22 -16.71
C GLU A 59 -2.58 24.72 -16.69
N LYS A 60 -3.50 25.53 -16.17
CA LYS A 60 -3.31 26.99 -16.06
C LYS A 60 -2.28 27.39 -14.99
N ASN A 61 -2.08 26.54 -13.99
CA ASN A 61 -1.21 26.81 -12.85
C ASN A 61 0.16 26.12 -12.94
N GLU A 62 0.46 25.39 -14.02
CA GLU A 62 1.74 24.69 -14.22
C GLU A 62 2.96 25.57 -13.96
N LYS A 63 2.90 26.85 -14.36
CA LYS A 63 4.00 27.82 -14.20
C LYS A 63 4.29 28.22 -12.74
N LYS A 64 3.39 27.88 -11.81
CA LYS A 64 3.52 28.20 -10.36
C LYS A 64 3.82 26.96 -9.51
N MET A 65 3.81 25.76 -10.10
CA MET A 65 4.03 24.51 -9.40
C MET A 65 5.53 24.30 -9.23
N LEU A 66 5.97 24.08 -7.99
CA LEU A 66 7.38 23.87 -7.68
C LEU A 66 7.83 22.45 -8.05
N PHE A 67 6.89 21.49 -8.02
CA PHE A 67 7.12 20.11 -8.40
C PHE A 67 5.89 19.58 -9.14
N PRO A 68 5.86 19.61 -10.49
CA PRO A 68 4.67 19.23 -11.26
C PRO A 68 4.22 17.79 -10.97
N GLU A 69 5.16 16.89 -10.64
CA GLU A 69 4.88 15.48 -10.36
C GLU A 69 4.18 15.24 -9.00
N ILE A 70 4.46 16.08 -7.99
CA ILE A 70 3.86 15.97 -6.65
C ILE A 70 2.59 16.81 -6.56
N ASP A 71 2.62 18.00 -7.19
CA ASP A 71 1.54 18.98 -7.10
C ASP A 71 0.31 18.59 -7.96
N GLN A 72 0.48 17.69 -8.95
CA GLN A 72 -0.63 17.12 -9.74
C GLN A 72 -1.34 15.95 -9.03
N LEU A 73 -0.88 15.53 -7.85
CA LEU A 73 -1.49 14.42 -7.12
C LEU A 73 -2.90 14.78 -6.63
N LEU A 74 -3.91 14.07 -7.14
CA LEU A 74 -5.28 14.25 -6.70
C LEU A 74 -5.48 13.69 -5.29
N HIS A 75 -6.05 14.50 -4.41
CA HIS A 75 -6.37 14.11 -3.04
C HIS A 75 -7.87 14.25 -2.78
N VAL A 76 -8.49 13.16 -2.34
CA VAL A 76 -9.88 13.16 -1.89
C VAL A 76 -9.90 13.27 -0.37
N GLN A 77 -10.57 14.30 0.14
CA GLN A 77 -10.74 14.52 1.57
C GLN A 77 -12.11 14.00 2.02
N PHE A 78 -12.09 13.03 2.93
CA PHE A 78 -13.29 12.54 3.58
C PHE A 78 -13.50 13.25 4.91
N VAL A 79 -14.70 13.80 5.12
CA VAL A 79 -15.12 14.40 6.39
C VAL A 79 -16.22 13.54 6.98
N TYR A 80 -15.96 12.98 8.16
CA TYR A 80 -16.88 12.08 8.86
C TYR A 80 -17.15 12.60 10.29
N LYS A 81 -18.32 12.26 10.83
CA LYS A 81 -18.72 12.64 12.20
C LYS A 81 -18.12 11.72 13.28
N LYS A 82 -18.04 10.42 13.02
CA LYS A 82 -17.43 9.41 13.90
C LYS A 82 -16.72 8.36 13.04
N PRO A 83 -15.38 8.27 13.04
CA PRO A 83 -14.69 7.20 12.34
C PRO A 83 -14.88 5.88 13.10
N GLY A 84 -14.88 4.77 12.35
CA GLY A 84 -14.64 3.46 12.93
C GLY A 84 -13.20 3.33 13.46
N THR A 85 -12.94 2.31 14.26
CA THR A 85 -11.60 2.03 14.83
C THR A 85 -10.76 1.12 13.93
N THR A 86 -11.34 0.56 12.87
CA THR A 86 -10.72 -0.47 12.04
C THR A 86 -9.96 0.11 10.86
N HIS A 87 -8.76 -0.42 10.60
CA HIS A 87 -8.08 -0.24 9.33
C HIS A 87 -8.85 -1.00 8.24
N THR A 88 -9.43 -0.27 7.29
CA THR A 88 -10.00 -0.88 6.09
C THR A 88 -9.12 -0.50 4.90
N GLY A 89 -8.44 -1.51 4.35
CA GLY A 89 -7.87 -1.42 3.01
C GLY A 89 -9.01 -1.57 2.02
N HIS A 90 -9.11 -0.66 1.07
CA HIS A 90 -10.08 -0.70 -0.02
C HIS A 90 -9.33 -0.97 -1.31
N ILE A 91 -9.83 -1.92 -2.10
CA ILE A 91 -9.28 -2.23 -3.41
C ILE A 91 -9.90 -1.26 -4.40
N LEU A 92 -9.08 -0.59 -5.19
CA LEU A 92 -9.54 0.23 -6.29
C LEU A 92 -9.62 -0.58 -7.59
N PRO A 93 -10.53 -0.20 -8.48
CA PRO A 93 -10.61 -0.81 -9.81
C PRO A 93 -9.38 -0.50 -10.68
N HIS A 94 -8.64 0.57 -10.37
CA HIS A 94 -7.44 0.98 -11.11
C HIS A 94 -6.19 0.88 -10.24
N LEU A 95 -5.05 0.60 -10.88
CA LEU A 95 -3.76 0.54 -10.22
C LEU A 95 -3.36 1.93 -9.75
N LEU A 96 -2.88 2.01 -8.51
CA LEU A 96 -2.25 3.22 -7.97
C LEU A 96 -0.75 3.27 -8.26
N TYR A 97 -0.17 2.07 -8.35
CA TYR A 97 1.25 1.82 -8.41
C TYR A 97 1.52 0.99 -9.66
N GLU A 98 2.50 1.38 -10.45
CA GLU A 98 2.89 0.59 -11.60
C GLU A 98 3.93 -0.46 -11.25
N LYS A 99 3.78 -1.64 -11.84
CA LYS A 99 4.60 -2.80 -11.50
C LYS A 99 6.10 -2.59 -11.79
N GLY A 100 6.47 -1.68 -12.70
CA GLY A 100 7.85 -1.47 -13.13
C GLY A 100 8.68 -0.52 -12.27
N ASN A 101 8.05 0.46 -11.61
CA ASN A 101 8.76 1.47 -10.80
C ASN A 101 8.59 1.26 -9.30
N THR A 102 7.63 0.43 -8.90
CA THR A 102 7.24 0.32 -7.50
C THR A 102 8.13 -0.62 -6.74
N THR A 103 8.53 -0.18 -5.55
CA THR A 103 9.41 -0.93 -4.66
C THR A 103 8.61 -1.61 -3.55
N VAL A 104 8.71 -2.95 -3.46
CA VAL A 104 7.93 -3.76 -2.52
C VAL A 104 8.83 -4.40 -1.46
N CYS A 105 8.49 -4.17 -0.19
CA CYS A 105 9.13 -4.78 0.97
C CYS A 105 8.17 -5.73 1.69
N LEU A 106 8.58 -6.98 1.90
CA LEU A 106 7.80 -7.99 2.62
C LEU A 106 8.37 -8.22 4.03
N ILE A 107 7.53 -8.09 5.06
CA ILE A 107 7.89 -8.28 6.47
C ILE A 107 7.23 -9.57 6.98
N MET A 108 8.08 -10.52 7.33
CA MET A 108 7.72 -11.88 7.68
C MET A 108 7.82 -12.12 9.18
N ARG A 109 7.08 -13.14 9.64
CA ARG A 109 7.26 -13.71 10.98
C ARG A 109 8.61 -14.40 11.12
N ASP A 110 9.12 -14.45 12.33
CA ASP A 110 10.34 -15.20 12.62
C ASP A 110 10.09 -16.71 12.51
N LEU A 111 11.03 -17.44 11.90
CA LEU A 111 10.99 -18.92 11.84
C LEU A 111 11.29 -19.52 13.21
N ASP A 112 12.42 -19.12 13.80
CA ASP A 112 12.82 -19.59 15.11
C ASP A 112 12.51 -18.55 16.19
N GLN A 113 11.61 -18.92 17.11
CA GLN A 113 11.26 -18.06 18.23
C GLN A 113 12.15 -18.28 19.47
N SER A 114 13.11 -19.21 19.40
CA SER A 114 13.97 -19.57 20.53
C SER A 114 14.82 -18.39 21.05
N ALA A 115 15.24 -18.48 22.32
CA ALA A 115 16.09 -17.48 22.96
C ALA A 115 17.50 -17.39 22.33
N LYS A 116 18.02 -18.52 21.82
CA LYS A 116 19.30 -18.55 21.09
C LYS A 116 19.22 -17.72 19.80
N ALA A 117 18.16 -17.94 19.03
CA ALA A 117 17.87 -17.19 17.81
C ALA A 117 17.66 -15.68 18.04
N LYS A 118 17.39 -15.26 19.28
CA LYS A 118 17.23 -13.84 19.61
C LYS A 118 18.57 -13.13 19.79
N CYS A 119 19.56 -13.84 20.33
CA CYS A 119 20.89 -13.30 20.59
C CYS A 119 21.89 -13.58 19.46
N ASP A 120 21.47 -14.29 18.41
CA ASP A 120 22.35 -14.55 17.28
C ASP A 120 22.87 -13.23 16.67
N PRO A 121 24.17 -13.18 16.32
CA PRO A 121 24.78 -12.00 15.72
C PRO A 121 24.37 -11.81 14.26
N ASP A 122 24.03 -12.90 13.55
CA ASP A 122 23.54 -12.85 12.17
C ASP A 122 22.03 -12.63 12.15
N VAL A 123 21.64 -11.38 11.88
CA VAL A 123 20.25 -10.93 11.85
C VAL A 123 19.56 -11.31 10.53
N ASP A 124 20.33 -11.45 9.44
CA ASP A 124 19.83 -11.73 8.08
C ASP A 124 19.52 -13.21 7.84
N LYS A 125 20.08 -14.12 8.65
CA LYS A 125 19.96 -15.57 8.46
C LYS A 125 18.53 -16.02 8.20
N GLN A 126 17.58 -15.54 9.01
CA GLN A 126 16.17 -15.94 8.87
C GLN A 126 15.51 -15.32 7.63
N ALA A 127 15.92 -14.12 7.22
CA ALA A 127 15.41 -13.50 6.00
C ALA A 127 15.86 -14.27 4.74
N ARG A 128 17.09 -14.80 4.73
CA ARG A 128 17.61 -15.65 3.65
C ARG A 128 16.83 -16.96 3.53
N LEU A 129 16.60 -17.63 4.65
CA LEU A 129 15.78 -18.85 4.70
C LEU A 129 14.34 -18.60 4.20
N TRP A 130 13.78 -17.43 4.52
CA TRP A 130 12.48 -17.04 3.99
C TRP A 130 12.51 -16.78 2.48
N ALA A 131 13.56 -16.16 1.95
CA ALA A 131 13.69 -15.94 0.51
C ALA A 131 13.69 -17.28 -0.24
N GLU A 132 14.51 -18.25 0.20
CA GLU A 132 14.55 -19.59 -0.39
C GLU A 132 13.19 -20.30 -0.30
N ARG A 133 12.52 -20.21 0.86
CA ARG A 133 11.20 -20.82 1.06
C ARG A 133 10.14 -20.18 0.15
N LEU A 134 10.14 -18.86 0.01
CA LEU A 134 9.17 -18.14 -0.80
C LEU A 134 9.34 -18.43 -2.29
N GLU A 135 10.59 -18.62 -2.74
CA GLU A 135 10.90 -19.05 -4.11
C GLU A 135 10.37 -20.47 -4.36
N LEU A 136 10.59 -21.41 -3.43
CA LEU A 136 10.18 -22.81 -3.59
C LEU A 136 8.66 -23.04 -3.46
N GLU A 137 8.04 -22.45 -2.45
CA GLU A 137 6.62 -22.73 -2.11
C GLU A 137 5.65 -21.85 -2.91
N PHE A 138 6.02 -20.60 -3.19
CA PHE A 138 5.12 -19.59 -3.74
C PHE A 138 5.55 -19.04 -5.11
N GLY A 139 6.75 -19.37 -5.58
CA GLY A 139 7.29 -18.86 -6.84
C GLY A 139 7.53 -17.35 -6.83
N VAL A 140 7.71 -16.74 -5.64
CA VAL A 140 7.93 -15.29 -5.53
C VAL A 140 9.39 -14.99 -5.84
N THR A 141 9.63 -14.33 -6.98
CA THR A 141 10.97 -13.88 -7.38
C THR A 141 11.31 -12.50 -6.83
N LYS A 142 12.58 -12.13 -6.93
CA LYS A 142 13.10 -10.79 -6.59
C LYS A 142 12.43 -9.65 -7.39
N ASP A 143 11.81 -9.97 -8.53
CA ASP A 143 11.06 -9.00 -9.34
C ASP A 143 9.78 -8.55 -8.64
N HIS A 144 9.16 -9.44 -7.85
CA HIS A 144 7.92 -9.16 -7.14
C HIS A 144 8.18 -8.50 -5.78
N VAL A 145 9.25 -8.91 -5.10
CA VAL A 145 9.62 -8.42 -3.76
C VAL A 145 11.12 -8.16 -3.73
N GLN A 146 11.50 -6.90 -3.50
CA GLN A 146 12.89 -6.47 -3.56
C GLN A 146 13.64 -6.76 -2.26
N LYS A 147 12.94 -6.64 -1.11
CA LYS A 147 13.51 -6.93 0.20
C LYS A 147 12.52 -7.70 1.05
N ILE A 148 13.03 -8.79 1.63
CA ILE A 148 12.35 -9.57 2.65
C ILE A 148 13.03 -9.25 3.98
N LEU A 149 12.24 -8.88 4.99
CA LEU A 149 12.67 -8.61 6.34
C LEU A 149 11.92 -9.52 7.31
N THR A 150 12.57 -9.92 8.40
CA THR A 150 11.85 -10.52 9.53
C THR A 150 11.51 -9.44 10.56
N LYS A 151 10.53 -9.74 11.43
CA LYS A 151 10.18 -8.84 12.54
C LYS A 151 11.41 -8.51 13.39
N ARG A 152 12.23 -9.51 13.75
CA ARG A 152 13.46 -9.28 14.55
C ARG A 152 14.48 -8.41 13.83
N GLN A 153 14.66 -8.64 12.54
CA GLN A 153 15.56 -7.83 11.73
C GLN A 153 15.13 -6.38 11.73
N LEU A 154 13.84 -6.14 11.51
CA LEU A 154 13.26 -4.81 11.54
C LEU A 154 13.52 -4.10 12.88
N GLU A 155 13.30 -4.80 14.00
CA GLU A 155 13.48 -4.24 15.34
C GLU A 155 14.94 -3.95 15.70
N ARG A 156 15.91 -4.71 15.18
CA ARG A 156 17.34 -4.53 15.48
C ARG A 156 18.01 -3.51 14.56
N GLU A 157 17.82 -3.66 13.25
CA GLU A 157 18.48 -2.81 12.25
C GLU A 157 17.86 -1.42 12.19
N TYR A 158 16.53 -1.33 12.29
CA TYR A 158 15.80 -0.08 12.08
C TYR A 158 15.26 0.52 13.38
N HIS A 159 15.99 0.37 14.49
CA HIS A 159 15.54 0.87 15.80
C HIS A 159 15.54 2.40 15.88
N SER A 160 16.47 3.07 15.17
CA SER A 160 16.57 4.52 15.21
C SER A 160 15.40 5.21 14.51
N TYR A 161 15.22 6.48 14.83
CA TYR A 161 14.31 7.35 14.09
C TYR A 161 14.74 7.50 12.63
N TYR A 162 16.04 7.68 12.40
CA TYR A 162 16.60 7.90 11.07
C TYR A 162 16.39 6.68 10.18
N ASP A 163 16.70 5.49 10.70
CA ASP A 163 16.60 4.23 9.96
C ASP A 163 15.16 3.94 9.52
N ARG A 164 14.17 4.16 10.40
CA ARG A 164 12.75 3.99 10.04
C ARG A 164 12.32 4.97 8.95
N ARG A 165 12.80 6.21 9.02
CA ARG A 165 12.52 7.22 7.98
C ARG A 165 13.17 6.84 6.65
N GLN A 166 14.41 6.35 6.68
CA GLN A 166 15.10 5.85 5.49
C GLN A 166 14.38 4.64 4.90
N LEU A 167 13.96 3.69 5.73
CA LEU A 167 13.19 2.52 5.31
C LEU A 167 11.88 2.94 4.64
N ALA A 168 11.12 3.84 5.27
CA ALA A 168 9.89 4.37 4.69
C ALA A 168 10.11 5.16 3.39
N SER A 169 11.28 5.77 3.19
CA SER A 169 11.61 6.43 1.94
C SER A 169 12.08 5.48 0.84
N ALA A 170 12.69 4.35 1.22
CA ALA A 170 13.30 3.41 0.28
C ALA A 170 12.29 2.51 -0.44
N TYR A 171 11.16 2.19 0.21
CA TYR A 171 10.14 1.30 -0.35
C TYR A 171 8.77 1.97 -0.43
N ASP A 172 7.98 1.67 -1.45
CA ASP A 172 6.65 2.25 -1.66
C ASP A 172 5.55 1.43 -0.99
N ILE A 173 5.59 0.11 -1.18
CA ILE A 173 4.60 -0.83 -0.64
C ILE A 173 5.27 -1.70 0.43
N PHE A 174 4.62 -1.75 1.59
CA PHE A 174 5.00 -2.66 2.67
C PHE A 174 3.93 -3.74 2.80
N LEU A 175 4.34 -4.99 2.71
CA LEU A 175 3.50 -6.17 2.92
C LEU A 175 3.91 -6.82 4.23
N VAL A 176 2.96 -7.28 5.03
CA VAL A 176 3.23 -7.88 6.35
C VAL A 176 2.37 -9.09 6.57
N ASP A 177 2.97 -10.14 7.12
CA ASP A 177 2.23 -11.30 7.60
C ASP A 177 1.25 -10.90 8.72
N VAL A 178 0.01 -11.38 8.62
CA VAL A 178 -1.10 -11.10 9.54
C VAL A 178 -0.73 -11.35 11.00
N VAL A 179 0.14 -12.33 11.27
CA VAL A 179 0.57 -12.66 12.64
C VAL A 179 1.39 -11.53 13.28
N VAL A 180 2.25 -10.87 12.52
CA VAL A 180 3.18 -9.84 13.03
C VAL A 180 2.73 -8.41 12.76
N GLU A 181 1.67 -8.22 11.95
CA GLU A 181 1.08 -6.93 11.56
C GLU A 181 1.01 -5.92 12.73
N LYS A 182 0.32 -6.28 13.82
CA LYS A 182 0.11 -5.38 14.97
C LYS A 182 1.42 -4.92 15.61
N SER A 183 2.43 -5.79 15.65
CA SER A 183 3.74 -5.47 16.21
C SER A 183 4.51 -4.54 15.29
N VAL A 184 4.47 -4.81 13.99
CA VAL A 184 5.17 -4.02 12.97
C VAL A 184 4.58 -2.61 12.88
N ILE A 185 3.24 -2.47 12.84
CA ILE A 185 2.57 -1.16 12.81
C ILE A 185 2.98 -0.31 14.02
N ARG A 186 3.03 -0.90 15.21
CA ARG A 186 3.49 -0.21 16.44
C ARG A 186 4.95 0.22 16.34
N PHE A 187 5.81 -0.59 15.76
CA PHE A 187 7.24 -0.30 15.61
C PHE A 187 7.52 0.80 14.58
N CYS A 188 6.87 0.71 13.41
CA CYS A 188 6.94 1.70 12.33
C CYS A 188 6.55 3.11 12.81
N GLY A 189 5.52 3.20 13.65
CA GLY A 189 5.16 4.41 14.37
C GLY A 189 4.94 5.64 13.49
N LYS A 190 5.23 6.83 14.04
CA LYS A 190 4.94 8.13 13.41
C LYS A 190 5.66 8.37 12.08
N GLU A 191 6.82 7.77 11.85
CA GLU A 191 7.61 8.04 10.64
C GLU A 191 6.96 7.46 9.39
N PHE A 192 6.44 6.23 9.50
CA PHE A 192 5.63 5.62 8.44
C PHE A 192 4.30 6.36 8.23
N HIS A 193 3.68 6.83 9.32
CA HIS A 193 2.46 7.64 9.22
C HIS A 193 2.67 8.98 8.50
N LYS A 194 3.81 9.66 8.73
CA LYS A 194 4.17 10.88 8.00
C LYS A 194 4.40 10.61 6.51
N ALA A 195 5.05 9.49 6.20
CA ALA A 195 5.23 9.04 4.82
C ALA A 195 3.92 8.59 4.14
N LYS A 196 2.79 8.54 4.87
CA LYS A 196 1.50 7.97 4.43
C LYS A 196 1.60 6.51 3.98
N LYS A 197 2.62 5.78 4.44
CA LYS A 197 2.85 4.37 4.12
C LYS A 197 2.40 3.53 5.30
N ILE A 198 1.41 2.68 5.08
CA ILE A 198 0.88 1.76 6.09
C ILE A 198 1.11 0.35 5.58
N PRO A 199 1.72 -0.52 6.37
CA PRO A 199 1.93 -1.89 5.95
C PRO A 199 0.59 -2.62 5.72
N LEU A 200 0.47 -3.26 4.56
CA LEU A 200 -0.69 -4.05 4.14
C LEU A 200 -0.58 -5.46 4.68
N ARG A 201 -1.70 -5.99 5.19
CA ARG A 201 -1.78 -7.36 5.69
C ARG A 201 -1.88 -8.37 4.54
N VAL A 202 -1.08 -9.41 4.62
CA VAL A 202 -1.00 -10.49 3.62
C VAL A 202 -1.04 -11.84 4.37
N PRO A 203 -2.13 -12.62 4.27
CA PRO A 203 -2.24 -13.91 4.93
C PRO A 203 -1.45 -15.00 4.21
N ILE A 204 -0.26 -15.30 4.70
CA ILE A 204 0.63 -16.29 4.09
C ILE A 204 0.19 -17.70 4.49
N HIS A 205 -0.42 -18.41 3.55
CA HIS A 205 -0.86 -19.79 3.72
C HIS A 205 -0.30 -20.66 2.59
N PRO A 206 0.18 -21.89 2.87
CA PRO A 206 0.78 -22.75 1.86
C PRO A 206 -0.11 -23.04 0.63
N HIS A 207 -1.43 -23.01 0.81
CA HIS A 207 -2.40 -23.30 -0.25
C HIS A 207 -2.91 -22.05 -0.98
N LYS A 208 -2.52 -20.84 -0.56
CA LYS A 208 -3.02 -19.59 -1.16
C LYS A 208 -1.93 -18.96 -2.02
N SER A 209 -2.31 -18.52 -3.22
CA SER A 209 -1.39 -17.87 -4.16
C SER A 209 -0.99 -16.49 -3.65
N LEU A 210 0.19 -16.39 -3.03
CA LEU A 210 0.78 -15.14 -2.53
C LEU A 210 0.95 -14.10 -3.65
N ILE A 211 1.22 -14.54 -4.88
CA ILE A 211 1.33 -13.67 -6.06
C ILE A 211 0.06 -12.82 -6.25
N LYS A 212 -1.14 -13.43 -6.12
CA LYS A 212 -2.40 -12.69 -6.26
C LYS A 212 -2.58 -11.63 -5.16
N GLU A 213 -2.04 -11.88 -3.97
CA GLU A 213 -2.11 -10.91 -2.87
C GLU A 213 -1.15 -9.74 -3.08
N ILE A 214 0.03 -10.02 -3.62
CA ILE A 214 0.99 -9.00 -4.06
C ILE A 214 0.35 -8.17 -5.17
N GLU A 215 -0.28 -8.79 -6.17
CA GLU A 215 -0.99 -8.07 -7.23
C GLU A 215 -2.10 -7.18 -6.65
N LYS A 216 -2.91 -7.72 -5.75
CA LYS A 216 -3.96 -6.97 -5.04
C LYS A 216 -3.42 -5.76 -4.28
N ALA A 217 -2.19 -5.81 -3.78
CA ALA A 217 -1.58 -4.69 -3.07
C ALA A 217 -1.39 -3.45 -3.96
N TYR A 218 -1.10 -3.62 -5.25
CA TYR A 218 -0.96 -2.49 -6.20
C TYR A 218 -2.27 -1.71 -6.41
N TYR A 219 -3.40 -2.38 -6.20
CA TYR A 219 -4.74 -1.79 -6.31
C TYR A 219 -5.26 -1.26 -4.96
N THR A 220 -4.61 -1.60 -3.85
CA THR A 220 -5.18 -1.33 -2.52
C THR A 220 -4.79 0.05 -2.01
N VAL A 221 -5.78 0.90 -1.73
CA VAL A 221 -5.61 2.10 -0.90
C VAL A 221 -5.90 1.75 0.55
N THR A 222 -5.03 2.18 1.46
CA THR A 222 -5.34 2.14 2.90
C THR A 222 -5.73 3.50 3.42
N PHE A 223 -6.93 3.59 4.00
CA PHE A 223 -7.38 4.77 4.72
C PHE A 223 -7.27 4.52 6.22
N PRO A 224 -6.33 5.17 6.93
CA PRO A 224 -6.28 5.11 8.39
C PRO A 224 -7.42 5.94 8.98
N LEU A 225 -8.58 5.33 9.13
CA LEU A 225 -9.72 5.90 9.83
C LEU A 225 -9.51 5.71 11.33
N PHE A 226 -8.98 6.74 12.00
CA PHE A 226 -8.76 6.72 13.44
C PHE A 226 -9.37 7.94 14.13
N PRO A 227 -10.03 7.75 15.30
CA PRO A 227 -10.58 8.85 16.09
C PRO A 227 -9.50 9.84 16.59
N PHE A 228 -8.29 9.36 16.86
CA PHE A 228 -7.23 10.12 17.52
C PHE A 228 -6.08 10.51 16.59
N ARG A 229 -6.35 10.74 15.30
CA ARG A 229 -5.32 11.26 14.38
C ARG A 229 -5.06 12.72 14.72
N THR A 230 -4.26 12.96 15.75
CA THR A 230 -3.73 14.29 16.05
C THR A 230 -2.93 14.77 14.84
N ARG A 231 -3.33 15.93 14.35
CA ARG A 231 -2.61 16.69 13.33
C ARG A 231 -1.30 17.15 13.98
N THR A 232 -0.22 16.39 13.79
CA THR A 232 1.14 16.80 14.14
C THR A 232 1.94 17.04 12.88
#